data_AF-A0A0S6WWH6-F1
#
_entry.id   AF-A0A0S6WWH6-F1
#
_cell.length_a   1.000
_cell.length_b   1.000
_cell.length_c   1.000
_cell.angle_alpha   90.00
_cell.angle_beta   90.00
_cell.angle_gamma   90.00
#
_symmetry.space_group_name_H-M   'P 1'
#
loop_
_entity.id
_entity.type
_entity.pdbx_description
1 polymer ?
#
loop_
_entity_poly.entity_id
_entity_poly.type
_entity_poly.pdbx_seq_one_letter_code
_entity_poly.pdbx_strand_id
1 'polypeptide(L)'
;MEDLLERAKGLEWTAARPGWLLDEPYTGEAVISDERLAEGCFRCRHADLAAAMLEFVCENTWVNAKPAIARPEEDRFESMTALKAELGID
;
A
#
# COMPACT_ATOMS: atom_id res chain seq x y z
N MET A 1 -15.80 -1.49 5.27
CA MET A 1 -15.38 -2.86 4.88
C MET A 1 -14.42 -3.43 5.92
N GLU A 2 -13.42 -2.67 6.36
CA GLU A 2 -12.51 -3.05 7.45
C GLU A 2 -13.24 -3.37 8.78
N ASP A 3 -14.24 -2.56 9.19
CA ASP A 3 -15.07 -2.85 10.37
C ASP A 3 -15.73 -4.23 10.35
N LEU A 4 -16.03 -4.78 9.17
CA LEU A 4 -16.61 -6.12 9.04
C LEU A 4 -15.55 -7.20 9.27
N LEU A 5 -14.32 -6.97 8.81
CA LEU A 5 -13.18 -7.86 9.07
C LEU A 5 -12.86 -7.89 10.56
N GLU A 6 -12.77 -6.72 11.20
CA GLU A 6 -12.46 -6.61 12.63
C GLU A 6 -13.49 -7.31 13.53
N ARG A 7 -14.75 -7.38 13.09
CA ARG A 7 -15.85 -8.03 13.83
C ARG A 7 -16.01 -9.52 13.51
N ALA A 8 -15.31 -10.04 12.51
CA ALA A 8 -15.43 -11.43 12.09
C ALA A 8 -14.80 -12.35 13.15
N LYS A 9 -15.58 -13.31 13.65
CA LYS A 9 -15.10 -14.29 14.64
C LYS A 9 -14.40 -15.45 13.95
N GLY A 10 -13.20 -15.79 14.40
CA GLY A 10 -12.45 -16.94 13.90
C GLY A 10 -11.87 -16.76 12.50
N LEU A 11 -11.87 -15.53 11.97
CA LEU A 11 -11.19 -15.17 10.73
C LEU A 11 -9.86 -14.50 11.09
N GLU A 12 -8.75 -15.04 10.59
CA GLU A 12 -7.48 -14.33 10.52
C GLU A 12 -7.52 -13.43 9.30
N TRP A 13 -7.54 -12.12 9.52
CA TRP A 13 -7.68 -11.14 8.43
C TRP A 13 -6.49 -10.19 8.39
N THR A 14 -6.22 -9.66 7.19
CA THR A 14 -5.28 -8.55 7.00
C THR A 14 -5.94 -7.56 6.06
N ALA A 15 -5.94 -6.28 6.40
CA ALA A 15 -6.42 -5.22 5.51
C ALA A 15 -5.23 -4.38 5.03
N ALA A 16 -4.67 -4.74 3.88
CA ALA A 16 -3.60 -3.98 3.25
C ALA A 16 -4.10 -2.59 2.81
N ARG A 17 -3.42 -1.53 3.27
CA ARG A 17 -3.74 -0.12 2.99
C ARG A 17 -2.64 0.48 2.10
N PRO A 18 -2.70 0.33 0.78
CA PRO A 18 -1.70 0.91 -0.09
C PRO A 18 -1.78 2.44 -0.08
N GLY A 19 -0.65 3.08 -0.35
CA GLY A 19 -0.62 4.44 -0.89
C GLY A 19 -1.31 4.52 -2.26
N TRP A 20 -1.26 5.67 -2.92
CA TRP A 20 -1.86 5.83 -4.23
C TRP A 20 -1.16 4.93 -5.25
N LEU A 21 -1.95 4.08 -5.91
CA LEU A 21 -1.44 3.04 -6.78
C LEU A 21 -0.73 3.59 -8.01
N LEU A 22 0.44 3.03 -8.31
CA LEU A 22 1.29 3.37 -9.45
C LEU A 22 1.53 2.12 -10.29
N ASP A 23 1.36 2.22 -11.60
CA ASP A 23 1.65 1.13 -12.55
C ASP A 23 3.10 1.22 -13.04
N GLU A 24 4.02 0.79 -12.18
CA GLU A 24 5.45 0.75 -12.45
C GLU A 24 6.05 -0.59 -12.00
N PRO A 25 7.21 -1.01 -12.54
CA PRO A 25 7.84 -2.29 -12.18
C PRO A 25 8.14 -2.42 -10.67
N TYR A 26 8.17 -3.67 -10.21
CA TYR A 26 8.56 -4.06 -8.84
C TYR A 26 9.90 -3.43 -8.42
N THR A 27 9.98 -2.97 -7.17
CA THR A 27 11.22 -2.43 -6.59
C THR A 27 11.74 -3.26 -5.42
N GLY A 28 10.84 -3.85 -4.62
CA GLY A 28 11.18 -4.47 -3.35
C GLY A 28 11.51 -3.48 -2.24
N GLU A 29 11.20 -2.18 -2.44
CA GLU A 29 11.56 -1.10 -1.53
C GLU A 29 10.34 -0.49 -0.81
N ALA A 30 9.17 -1.15 -0.87
CA ALA A 30 8.00 -0.69 -0.16
C ALA A 30 8.23 -0.71 1.37
N VAL A 31 7.92 0.40 2.01
CA VAL A 31 7.88 0.55 3.45
C VAL A 31 6.51 0.07 3.94
N ILE A 32 6.53 -0.82 4.93
CA ILE A 32 5.32 -1.34 5.57
C ILE A 32 5.28 -0.83 7.00
N SER A 33 4.20 -0.13 7.35
CA SER A 33 4.02 0.50 8.65
C SER A 33 2.63 0.21 9.23
N ASP A 34 2.49 0.35 10.55
CA ASP A 34 1.22 0.06 11.21
C ASP A 34 0.20 1.17 10.98
N GLU A 35 -0.92 0.82 10.34
CA GLU A 35 -2.11 1.64 10.06
C GLU A 35 -1.94 2.90 9.19
N ARG A 36 -0.76 3.52 9.16
CA ARG A 36 -0.48 4.81 8.53
C ARG A 36 0.74 4.72 7.63
N LEU A 37 0.69 5.38 6.48
CA LEU A 37 1.84 5.49 5.60
C LEU A 37 3.01 6.14 6.33
N ALA A 38 4.22 5.64 6.07
CA ALA A 38 5.44 6.27 6.55
C ALA A 38 5.58 7.70 5.98
N GLU A 39 6.32 8.55 6.69
CA GLU A 39 6.57 9.93 6.26
C GLU A 39 7.22 9.96 4.86
N GLY A 40 6.73 10.84 3.99
CA GLY A 40 7.22 10.96 2.62
C GLY A 40 6.86 9.80 1.69
N CYS A 41 6.04 8.84 2.13
CA CYS A 41 5.61 7.71 1.32
C CYS A 41 4.15 7.92 0.90
N PHE A 42 3.92 8.35 -0.34
CA PHE A 42 2.57 8.60 -0.84
C PHE A 42 2.10 7.55 -1.84
N ARG A 43 2.99 7.08 -2.71
CA ARG A 43 2.66 6.11 -3.75
C ARG A 43 2.92 4.68 -3.30
N CYS A 44 2.25 3.75 -3.97
CA CYS A 44 2.50 2.32 -3.85
C CYS A 44 2.45 1.69 -5.23
N ARG A 45 3.52 1.00 -5.64
CA ARG A 45 3.49 0.27 -6.92
C ARG A 45 2.62 -0.97 -6.79
N HIS A 46 1.83 -1.28 -7.81
CA HIS A 46 1.00 -2.50 -7.83
C HIS A 46 1.83 -3.77 -7.57
N ALA A 47 3.02 -3.85 -8.16
CA ALA A 47 3.88 -5.01 -8.02
C ALA A 47 4.44 -5.15 -6.59
N ASP A 48 4.77 -4.04 -5.92
CA ASP A 48 5.23 -4.06 -4.53
C ASP A 48 4.09 -4.39 -3.56
N LEU A 49 2.87 -3.88 -3.80
CA LEU A 49 1.68 -4.28 -3.04
C LEU A 49 1.43 -5.78 -3.16
N ALA A 50 1.48 -6.34 -4.37
CA ALA A 50 1.28 -7.76 -4.59
C ALA A 50 2.33 -8.61 -3.87
N ALA A 51 3.61 -8.20 -3.92
CA ALA A 51 4.69 -8.86 -3.20
C ALA A 51 4.46 -8.85 -1.68
N ALA A 52 4.10 -7.70 -1.10
CA ALA A 52 3.80 -7.57 0.32
C ALA A 52 2.62 -8.46 0.74
N MET A 53 1.53 -8.48 -0.05
CA MET A 53 0.37 -9.34 0.24
C MET A 53 0.72 -10.84 0.21
N LEU A 54 1.59 -11.26 -0.70
CA LEU A 54 2.08 -12.64 -0.73
C LEU A 54 2.93 -12.95 0.50
N GLU A 55 3.83 -12.03 0.90
CA GLU A 55 4.65 -12.18 2.11
C GLU A 55 3.79 -12.33 3.37
N PHE A 56 2.72 -11.52 3.51
CA PHE A 56 1.81 -11.59 4.66
C PHE A 56 1.21 -12.99 4.83
N VAL A 57 0.81 -13.60 3.71
CA VAL A 57 0.22 -14.94 3.69
C VAL A 57 1.29 -16.02 3.92
N CYS A 58 2.41 -15.95 3.21
CA CYS A 58 3.46 -16.97 3.26
C CYS A 58 4.15 -17.04 4.63
N GLU A 59 4.38 -15.89 5.25
CA GLU A 59 5.11 -15.78 6.51
C GLU A 59 4.18 -15.63 7.73
N ASN A 60 2.86 -15.66 7.50
CA ASN A 60 1.83 -15.47 8.53
C ASN A 60 2.03 -14.18 9.36
N THR A 61 2.35 -13.07 8.68
CA THR A 61 2.57 -11.75 9.29
C THR A 61 1.34 -10.86 9.10
N TRP A 62 1.24 -9.79 9.90
CA TRP A 62 0.13 -8.82 9.83
C TRP A 62 -1.28 -9.41 10.01
N VAL A 63 -1.38 -10.51 10.77
CA VAL A 63 -2.65 -11.12 11.16
C VAL A 63 -3.41 -10.19 12.10
N ASN A 64 -4.69 -9.99 11.81
CA ASN A 64 -5.61 -9.05 12.45
C ASN A 64 -5.06 -7.61 12.49
N ALA A 65 -4.35 -7.21 11.43
CA ALA A 65 -3.70 -5.92 11.32
C ALA A 65 -4.00 -5.21 10.00
N LYS A 66 -3.65 -3.92 9.95
CA LYS A 66 -3.97 -3.01 8.84
C LYS A 66 -2.69 -2.36 8.30
N PRO A 67 -1.76 -3.15 7.73
CA PRO A 67 -0.48 -2.62 7.25
C PRO A 67 -0.69 -1.56 6.16
N ALA A 68 -0.06 -0.41 6.35
CA ALA A 68 0.07 0.63 5.34
C ALA A 68 1.32 0.36 4.49
N ILE A 69 1.19 0.45 3.17
CA ILE A 69 2.24 0.01 2.23
C ILE A 69 2.48 1.13 1.22
N ALA A 70 3.67 1.72 1.22
CA ALA A 70 4.04 2.77 0.29
C ALA A 70 5.56 2.93 0.19
N ARG A 71 6.03 3.72 -0.78
CA ARG A 71 7.43 4.18 -0.82
C ARG A 71 7.48 5.62 -1.32
N PRO A 72 8.57 6.35 -1.07
CA PRO A 72 8.86 7.57 -1.80
C PRO A 72 9.14 7.22 -3.26
N GLU A 73 8.51 7.93 -4.18
CA GLU A 73 8.81 7.85 -5.61
C GLU A 73 9.55 9.10 -6.09
N GLU A 74 10.10 9.01 -7.29
CA GLU A 74 10.69 10.17 -7.97
C GLU A 74 9.61 11.24 -8.24
N ASP A 75 10.00 12.52 -8.30
CA ASP A 75 9.10 13.67 -8.52
C ASP A 75 8.19 13.52 -9.75
N ARG A 76 8.66 12.82 -10.79
CA ARG A 76 7.88 12.53 -12.00
C ARG A 76 6.64 11.66 -11.74
N PHE A 77 6.54 11.03 -10.58
CA PHE A 77 5.42 10.18 -10.16
C PHE A 77 4.57 10.80 -9.04
N GLU A 78 5.13 11.65 -8.17
CA GLU A 78 4.40 12.20 -7.00
C GLU A 78 4.17 13.71 -7.05
N SER A 79 4.86 14.45 -7.92
CA SER A 79 4.68 15.90 -7.97
C SER A 79 3.24 16.26 -8.31
N MET A 80 2.78 17.42 -7.82
CA MET A 80 1.43 17.94 -8.12
C MET A 80 1.16 17.99 -9.63
N THR A 81 2.16 18.31 -10.44
CA THR A 81 2.07 18.32 -11.90
C THR A 81 1.87 16.91 -12.45
N ALA A 82 2.61 15.91 -11.95
CA ALA A 82 2.45 14.52 -12.37
C ALA A 82 1.05 13.99 -12.00
N LEU A 83 0.58 14.26 -10.78
CA LEU A 83 -0.75 13.82 -10.33
C LEU A 83 -1.89 14.48 -11.10
N LYS A 84 -1.77 15.78 -11.38
CA LYS A 84 -2.70 16.49 -12.26
C LYS A 84 -2.80 15.86 -13.64
N ALA A 85 -1.64 15.55 -14.25
CA ALA A 85 -1.59 14.89 -15.54
C ALA A 85 -2.22 13.50 -15.51
N GLU A 86 -1.96 12.69 -14.46
CA GLU A 86 -2.58 11.36 -14.26
C GLU A 86 -4.11 11.46 -14.17
N LEU A 87 -4.62 12.47 -13.46
CA LEU A 87 -6.06 12.68 -13.25
C LEU A 87 -6.75 13.39 -14.42
N GLY A 88 -6.01 13.85 -15.43
CA GLY A 88 -6.56 14.66 -16.53
C GLY A 88 -7.08 16.03 -16.07
N ILE A 89 -6.44 16.64 -15.07
CA ILE A 89 -6.79 17.95 -14.53
C ILE A 89 -5.76 18.97 -15.03
N ASP A 90 -6.21 20.00 -15.76
CA ASP A 90 -5.38 21.15 -16.16
C ASP A 90 -5.10 22.09 -14.95
#